data_AF-A0A3D8S2N4-F1
#
_entry.id   AF-A0A3D8S2N4-F1
#
_cell.length_a   1.000
_cell.length_b   1.000
_cell.length_c   1.000
_cell.angle_alpha   90.00
_cell.angle_beta   90.00
_cell.angle_gamma   90.00
#
_symmetry.space_group_name_H-M   'P 1'
#
loop_
_entity.id
_entity.type
_entity.pdbx_description
1 polymer ?
#
loop_
_entity_poly.entity_id
_entity_poly.type
_entity_poly.pdbx_seq_one_letter_code
_entity_poly.pdbx_strand_id
1 'polypeptide(L)'
;MATDYTFIHPPTLDPVIKDHISSLYRTVDIGPESAQAWAAHFAEDAILKKSPNEIKGRENLEKTIAGSWAPLKSRKHIVYKVFPFGDEDGKQEVMLHGRSLNEYKDGTDGTFTWAARLRFKKVADDKVLVERYTIIVDPTPALEE
;
A
#
# COMPACT_ATOMS: atom_id res chain seq x y z
N MET A 1 37.91 10.57 -8.40
CA MET A 1 37.83 9.11 -8.69
C MET A 1 36.39 8.81 -9.04
N ALA A 2 36.14 7.97 -10.05
CA ALA A 2 34.78 7.49 -10.28
C ALA A 2 34.41 6.53 -9.15
N THR A 3 33.24 6.71 -8.55
CA THR A 3 32.71 5.77 -7.57
C THR A 3 32.04 4.65 -8.36
N ASP A 4 32.55 3.43 -8.28
CA ASP A 4 31.82 2.27 -8.82
C ASP A 4 30.59 2.02 -7.95
N TYR A 5 29.41 2.22 -8.55
CA TYR A 5 28.13 1.98 -7.88
C TYR A 5 27.73 0.51 -8.05
N THR A 6 27.68 -0.22 -6.93
CA THR A 6 27.09 -1.56 -6.87
C THR A 6 25.64 -1.49 -6.42
N PHE A 7 24.80 -2.37 -6.96
CA PHE A 7 23.37 -2.46 -6.63
C PHE A 7 22.91 -3.91 -6.70
N ILE A 8 21.99 -4.27 -5.82
CA ILE A 8 21.39 -5.61 -5.75
C ILE A 8 20.20 -5.66 -6.71
N HIS A 9 20.10 -6.71 -7.52
CA HIS A 9 18.96 -6.91 -8.41
C HIS A 9 17.76 -7.52 -7.64
N PRO A 10 16.51 -7.19 -8.02
CA PRO A 10 15.33 -7.69 -7.31
C PRO A 10 15.27 -9.23 -7.26
N PRO A 11 14.99 -9.84 -6.11
CA PRO A 11 14.67 -11.27 -6.02
C PRO A 11 13.32 -11.57 -6.69
N THR A 12 12.94 -12.85 -6.75
CA THR A 12 11.57 -13.23 -7.13
C THR A 12 10.58 -12.82 -6.04
N LEU A 13 9.41 -12.31 -6.42
CA LEU A 13 8.34 -11.97 -5.48
C LEU A 13 7.72 -13.23 -4.87
N ASP A 14 7.63 -13.29 -3.55
CA ASP A 14 6.97 -14.35 -2.80
C ASP A 14 5.47 -14.44 -3.13
N PRO A 15 4.92 -15.63 -3.47
CA PRO A 15 3.50 -15.81 -3.74
C PRO A 15 2.58 -15.34 -2.61
N VAL A 16 2.95 -15.55 -1.34
CA VAL A 16 2.14 -15.15 -0.17
C VAL A 16 2.03 -13.61 -0.10
N ILE A 17 3.12 -12.90 -0.45
CA ILE A 17 3.10 -11.43 -0.52
C ILE A 17 2.28 -10.95 -1.72
N LYS A 18 2.43 -11.59 -2.90
CA LYS A 18 1.65 -11.26 -4.09
C LYS A 18 0.14 -11.32 -3.80
N ASP A 19 -0.32 -12.43 -3.21
CA ASP A 19 -1.73 -12.63 -2.90
C ASP A 19 -2.21 -11.70 -1.78
N HIS A 20 -1.36 -11.43 -0.77
CA HIS A 20 -1.65 -10.45 0.27
C HIS A 20 -1.83 -9.03 -0.30
N ILE A 21 -0.96 -8.58 -1.21
CA ILE A 21 -1.08 -7.26 -1.88
C ILE A 21 -2.38 -7.18 -2.67
N SER A 22 -2.70 -8.22 -3.46
CA SER A 22 -3.95 -8.27 -4.23
C SER A 22 -5.18 -8.18 -3.33
N SER A 23 -5.18 -8.89 -2.20
CA SER A 23 -6.29 -8.87 -1.23
C SER A 23 -6.38 -7.54 -0.47
N LEU A 24 -5.25 -6.94 -0.10
CA LEU A 24 -5.18 -5.62 0.58
C LEU A 24 -5.86 -4.53 -0.25
N TYR A 25 -5.49 -4.39 -1.53
CA TYR A 25 -6.09 -3.38 -2.42
C TYR A 25 -7.53 -3.72 -2.81
N ARG A 26 -7.83 -4.99 -3.12
CA ARG A 26 -9.21 -5.41 -3.38
C ARG A 26 -10.13 -5.05 -2.22
N THR A 27 -9.70 -5.26 -0.98
CA THR A 27 -10.51 -4.99 0.21
C THR A 27 -10.73 -3.48 0.41
N VAL A 28 -9.70 -2.65 0.21
CA VAL A 28 -9.79 -1.20 0.44
C VAL A 28 -10.67 -0.43 -0.55
N ASP A 29 -11.03 -1.08 -1.67
CA ASP A 29 -11.85 -0.52 -2.76
C ASP A 29 -13.34 -0.92 -2.68
N ILE A 30 -13.72 -1.84 -1.78
CA ILE A 30 -15.11 -2.32 -1.66
C ILE A 30 -16.06 -1.20 -1.17
N GLY A 31 -15.72 -0.56 -0.06
CA GLY A 31 -16.58 0.43 0.59
C GLY A 31 -16.16 0.77 2.02
N PRO A 32 -16.89 1.66 2.71
CA PRO A 32 -16.63 2.01 4.11
C PRO A 32 -16.71 0.81 5.08
N GLU A 33 -17.54 -0.18 4.77
CA GLU A 33 -17.75 -1.39 5.57
C GLU A 33 -16.55 -2.36 5.56
N SER A 34 -15.66 -2.25 4.57
CA SER A 34 -14.47 -3.09 4.49
C SER A 34 -13.33 -2.64 5.41
N ALA A 35 -13.51 -1.54 6.17
CA ALA A 35 -12.48 -0.93 6.99
C ALA A 35 -11.80 -1.91 7.98
N GLN A 36 -12.61 -2.72 8.68
CA GLN A 36 -12.11 -3.72 9.62
C GLN A 36 -11.35 -4.85 8.92
N ALA A 37 -11.90 -5.36 7.80
CA ALA A 37 -11.26 -6.40 7.00
C ALA A 37 -9.93 -5.91 6.39
N TRP A 38 -9.88 -4.65 5.93
CA TRP A 38 -8.66 -4.02 5.45
C TRP A 38 -7.62 -3.85 6.57
N ALA A 39 -8.04 -3.39 7.75
CA ALA A 39 -7.15 -3.24 8.90
C ALA A 39 -6.57 -4.60 9.36
N ALA A 40 -7.29 -5.71 9.17
CA ALA A 40 -6.80 -7.05 9.49
C ALA A 40 -5.56 -7.50 8.68
N HIS A 41 -5.22 -6.82 7.57
CA HIS A 41 -3.96 -7.03 6.84
C HIS A 41 -2.72 -6.53 7.58
N PHE A 42 -2.89 -5.62 8.54
CA PHE A 42 -1.80 -4.96 9.24
C PHE A 42 -1.47 -5.66 10.57
N ALA A 43 -0.21 -5.56 11.01
CA ALA A 43 0.18 -5.90 12.38
C ALA A 43 -0.55 -4.97 13.38
N GLU A 44 -0.65 -5.40 14.65
CA GLU A 44 -1.35 -4.64 15.69
C GLU A 44 -0.73 -3.26 15.94
N ASP A 45 0.60 -3.19 15.87
CA ASP A 45 1.46 -2.01 16.04
C ASP A 45 1.87 -1.34 14.71
N ALA A 46 1.26 -1.74 13.59
CA ALA A 46 1.67 -1.31 12.25
C ALA A 46 1.61 0.22 12.06
N ILE A 47 2.50 0.72 11.20
CA ILE A 47 2.61 2.16 10.91
C ILE A 47 2.31 2.42 9.43
N LEU A 48 1.29 3.23 9.16
CA LEU A 48 1.03 3.80 7.82
C LEU A 48 1.44 5.26 7.80
N LYS A 49 2.27 5.64 6.82
CA LYS A 49 2.66 7.03 6.58
C LYS A 49 2.21 7.49 5.20
N LYS A 50 1.45 8.58 5.10
CA LYS A 50 1.03 9.20 3.83
C LYS A 50 1.41 10.69 3.85
N SER A 51 2.53 10.98 3.17
CA SER A 51 3.27 12.25 3.22
C SER A 51 3.54 12.73 4.67
N PRO A 52 2.94 13.80 5.25
CA PRO A 52 3.24 14.18 6.64
C PRO A 52 2.51 13.31 7.67
N ASN A 53 1.35 12.76 7.32
CA ASN A 53 0.47 12.06 8.26
C ASN A 53 1.02 10.67 8.57
N GLU A 54 1.11 10.34 9.86
CA GLU A 54 1.55 9.04 10.37
C GLU A 54 0.44 8.48 11.27
N ILE A 55 0.02 7.24 11.00
CA ILE A 55 -1.04 6.53 11.71
C ILE A 55 -0.41 5.28 12.32
N LYS A 56 -0.61 5.08 13.63
CA LYS A 56 -0.02 3.98 14.39
C LYS A 56 -1.11 3.07 14.95
N GLY A 57 -0.93 1.78 14.74
CA GLY A 57 -1.74 0.72 15.29
C GLY A 57 -3.01 0.42 14.47
N ARG A 58 -3.39 -0.87 14.43
CA ARG A 58 -4.49 -1.38 13.60
C ARG A 58 -5.81 -0.65 13.81
N GLU A 59 -6.16 -0.35 15.07
CA GLU A 59 -7.41 0.34 15.42
C GLU A 59 -7.51 1.74 14.79
N ASN A 60 -6.40 2.49 14.74
CA ASN A 60 -6.38 3.82 14.13
C ASN A 60 -6.35 3.75 12.60
N LEU A 61 -5.77 2.69 12.02
CA LEU A 61 -5.85 2.40 10.59
C LEU A 61 -7.30 2.13 10.17
N GLU A 62 -8.04 1.31 10.93
CA GLU A 62 -9.46 1.04 10.73
C GLU A 62 -10.30 2.33 10.76
N LYS A 63 -10.17 3.13 11.83
CA LYS A 63 -10.90 4.40 11.97
C LYS A 63 -10.58 5.37 10.82
N THR A 64 -9.31 5.45 10.42
CA THR A 64 -8.88 6.36 9.35
C THR A 64 -9.40 5.92 8.00
N ILE A 65 -9.36 4.62 7.67
CA ILE A 65 -9.87 4.14 6.37
C ILE A 65 -11.39 4.26 6.29
N ALA A 66 -12.13 3.99 7.38
CA ALA A 66 -13.56 4.23 7.46
C ALA A 66 -13.89 5.72 7.22
N GLY A 67 -13.21 6.64 7.92
CA GLY A 67 -13.37 8.08 7.72
C GLY A 67 -13.02 8.55 6.29
N SER A 68 -12.03 7.93 5.65
CA SER A 68 -11.58 8.28 4.30
C SER A 68 -12.63 8.03 3.20
N TRP A 69 -13.66 7.25 3.49
CA TRP A 69 -14.80 7.00 2.59
C TRP A 69 -15.93 8.02 2.71
N ALA A 70 -15.92 8.89 3.73
CA ALA A 70 -16.98 9.89 3.92
C ALA A 70 -17.22 10.80 2.69
N PRO A 71 -16.19 11.34 1.99
CA PRO A 71 -16.40 12.15 0.78
C PRO A 71 -16.49 11.35 -0.52
N LEU A 72 -16.14 10.05 -0.51
CA LEU A 72 -16.00 9.23 -1.71
C LEU A 72 -17.30 8.52 -2.09
N LYS A 73 -17.61 8.54 -3.39
CA LYS A 73 -18.63 7.72 -4.03
C LYS A 73 -18.07 6.37 -4.46
N SER A 74 -16.86 6.36 -5.04
CA SER A 74 -16.14 5.15 -5.43
C SER A 74 -14.63 5.34 -5.27
N ARG A 75 -13.90 4.22 -5.24
CA ARG A 75 -12.43 4.17 -5.17
C ARG A 75 -11.93 2.99 -5.98
N LYS A 76 -10.82 3.16 -6.68
CA LYS A 76 -10.11 2.09 -7.37
C LYS A 76 -8.61 2.31 -7.32
N HIS A 77 -7.87 1.36 -6.78
CA HIS A 77 -6.42 1.28 -6.91
C HIS A 77 -6.02 0.46 -8.13
N ILE A 78 -4.96 0.89 -8.80
CA ILE A 78 -4.30 0.17 -9.89
C ILE A 78 -2.83 0.04 -9.51
N VAL A 79 -2.38 -1.20 -9.28
CA VAL A 79 -0.97 -1.52 -9.04
C VAL A 79 -0.35 -1.93 -10.37
N TYR A 80 0.51 -1.07 -10.94
CA TYR A 80 1.15 -1.34 -12.23
C TYR A 80 2.35 -2.26 -12.11
N LYS A 81 3.18 -2.06 -11.08
CA LYS A 81 4.43 -2.82 -10.87
C LYS A 81 4.68 -3.06 -9.39
N VAL A 82 5.22 -4.24 -9.10
CA VAL A 82 5.71 -4.67 -7.78
C VAL A 82 7.19 -5.01 -7.93
N PHE A 83 8.04 -4.37 -7.14
CA PHE A 83 9.48 -4.59 -7.11
C PHE A 83 9.84 -5.12 -5.71
N PRO A 84 10.03 -6.44 -5.54
CA PRO A 84 10.48 -7.00 -4.27
C PRO A 84 11.93 -6.58 -3.99
N PHE A 85 12.25 -6.43 -2.71
CA PHE A 85 13.62 -6.26 -2.22
C PHE A 85 13.70 -6.68 -0.74
N GLY A 86 14.91 -6.96 -0.26
CA GLY A 86 15.14 -7.45 1.09
C GLY A 86 15.89 -8.77 1.10
N ASP A 87 16.33 -9.13 2.30
CA ASP A 87 17.43 -10.05 2.54
C ASP A 87 16.89 -11.46 2.87
N GLU A 88 17.74 -12.50 2.80
CA GLU A 88 17.35 -13.89 3.08
C GLU A 88 16.85 -14.09 4.53
N ASP A 89 17.16 -13.15 5.45
CA ASP A 89 16.78 -13.12 6.87
C ASP A 89 15.28 -12.81 7.16
N GLY A 90 14.38 -13.21 6.25
CA GLY A 90 12.93 -13.29 6.53
C GLY A 90 12.17 -11.96 6.63
N LYS A 91 12.73 -10.85 6.10
CA LYS A 91 12.07 -9.54 6.03
C LYS A 91 11.96 -9.08 4.58
N GLN A 92 10.91 -9.53 3.92
CA GLN A 92 10.60 -9.12 2.56
C GLN A 92 9.88 -7.76 2.55
N GLU A 93 10.36 -6.89 1.67
CA GLU A 93 9.81 -5.58 1.39
C GLU A 93 9.46 -5.48 -0.10
N VAL A 94 8.57 -4.56 -0.45
CA VAL A 94 8.25 -4.26 -1.86
C VAL A 94 8.17 -2.76 -2.08
N MET A 95 8.66 -2.30 -3.22
CA MET A 95 8.23 -1.04 -3.80
C MET A 95 7.08 -1.32 -4.75
N LEU A 96 6.02 -0.53 -4.64
CA LEU A 96 4.89 -0.53 -5.56
C LEU A 96 4.90 0.76 -6.36
N HIS A 97 4.48 0.66 -7.62
CA HIS A 97 4.09 1.80 -8.43
C HIS A 97 2.64 1.62 -8.88
N GLY A 98 1.82 2.65 -8.67
CA GLY A 98 0.40 2.58 -8.94
C GLY A 98 -0.28 3.94 -9.07
N ARG A 99 -1.59 3.89 -9.24
CA ARG A 99 -2.50 5.03 -9.35
C ARG A 99 -3.77 4.75 -8.57
N SER A 100 -4.37 5.80 -8.01
CA SER A 100 -5.70 5.76 -7.42
C SER A 100 -6.65 6.61 -8.24
N LEU A 101 -7.84 6.09 -8.50
CA LEU A 101 -8.97 6.77 -9.11
C LEU A 101 -10.07 6.88 -8.04
N ASN A 102 -10.58 8.09 -7.80
CA ASN A 102 -11.63 8.38 -6.84
C ASN A 102 -12.75 9.15 -7.54
N GLU A 103 -14.00 8.71 -7.38
CA GLU A 103 -15.17 9.53 -7.64
C GLU A 103 -15.65 10.12 -6.31
N TYR A 104 -15.96 11.41 -6.26
CA TYR A 104 -16.44 12.10 -5.06
C TYR A 104 -17.96 12.29 -5.09
N LYS A 105 -18.57 12.44 -3.91
CA LYS A 105 -20.03 12.62 -3.78
C LYS A 105 -20.54 13.97 -4.30
N ASP A 106 -19.66 14.94 -4.49
CA ASP A 106 -19.95 16.23 -5.12
C ASP A 106 -19.94 16.18 -6.66
N GLY A 107 -19.63 15.01 -7.24
CA GLY A 107 -19.56 14.80 -8.69
C GLY A 107 -18.21 15.13 -9.32
N THR A 108 -17.20 15.47 -8.53
CA THR A 108 -15.82 15.61 -9.00
C THR A 108 -15.09 14.27 -9.02
N ASP A 109 -14.04 14.17 -9.85
CA ASP A 109 -13.13 13.04 -9.90
C ASP A 109 -11.73 13.45 -9.45
N GLY A 110 -11.01 12.56 -8.79
CA GLY A 110 -9.63 12.76 -8.38
C GLY A 110 -8.75 11.58 -8.75
N THR A 111 -7.66 11.88 -9.46
CA THR A 111 -6.65 10.90 -9.85
C THR A 111 -5.29 11.33 -9.30
N PHE A 112 -4.54 10.40 -8.71
CA PHE A 112 -3.15 10.64 -8.31
C PHE A 112 -2.31 9.37 -8.47
N THR A 113 -1.08 9.54 -8.93
CA THR A 113 -0.06 8.50 -8.97
C THR A 113 0.63 8.38 -7.62
N TRP A 114 1.18 7.20 -7.35
CA TRP A 114 1.92 6.98 -6.11
C TRP A 114 3.00 5.92 -6.29
N ALA A 115 4.05 6.08 -5.49
CA ALA A 115 4.95 5.01 -5.12
C ALA A 115 4.65 4.60 -3.67
N ALA A 116 4.81 3.33 -3.35
CA ALA A 116 4.62 2.85 -1.98
C ALA A 116 5.71 1.86 -1.57
N ARG A 117 6.12 1.91 -0.31
CA ARG A 117 6.99 0.90 0.32
C ARG A 117 6.17 0.14 1.34
N LEU A 118 6.02 -1.17 1.15
CA LEU A 118 5.45 -2.05 2.17
C LEU A 118 6.54 -2.97 2.71
N ARG A 119 6.47 -3.23 4.01
CA ARG A 119 7.30 -4.21 4.71
C ARG A 119 6.41 -5.19 5.43
N PHE A 120 6.70 -6.47 5.20
CA PHE A 120 5.90 -7.57 5.70
C PHE A 120 6.60 -8.27 6.86
N LYS A 121 5.77 -8.75 7.80
CA LYS A 121 6.16 -9.63 8.89
C LYS A 121 5.48 -10.98 8.65
N LYS A 122 6.28 -12.04 8.52
CA LYS A 122 5.76 -13.42 8.49
C LYS A 122 5.19 -13.78 9.86
N VAL A 123 3.97 -14.31 9.89
CA VAL A 123 3.26 -14.70 11.14
C VAL A 123 2.79 -16.16 11.14
N ALA A 124 2.75 -16.80 9.97
CA ALA A 124 2.69 -18.24 9.77
C ALA A 124 3.33 -18.56 8.40
N ASP A 125 3.41 -19.82 7.98
CA ASP A 125 4.02 -20.17 6.69
C ASP A 125 3.33 -19.50 5.50
N ASP A 126 2.00 -19.66 5.39
CA ASP A 126 1.19 -19.03 4.34
C ASP A 126 0.57 -17.69 4.77
N LYS A 127 1.16 -16.99 5.75
CA LYS A 127 0.58 -15.74 6.28
C LYS A 127 1.61 -14.68 6.63
N VAL A 128 1.47 -13.54 5.96
CA VAL A 128 2.15 -12.28 6.29
C VAL A 128 1.17 -11.21 6.77
N LEU A 129 1.66 -10.24 7.52
CA LEU A 129 0.97 -8.98 7.84
C LEU A 129 1.88 -7.79 7.49
N VAL A 130 1.28 -6.64 7.16
CA VAL A 130 2.02 -5.40 6.92
C VAL A 130 2.41 -4.76 8.26
N GLU A 131 3.71 -4.57 8.52
CA GLU A 131 4.18 -3.81 9.70
C GLU A 131 4.49 -2.34 9.38
N ARG A 132 4.87 -2.02 8.14
CA ARG A 132 5.05 -0.64 7.67
C ARG A 132 4.51 -0.45 6.26
N TYR A 133 3.81 0.67 6.05
CA TYR A 133 3.29 1.08 4.75
C TYR A 133 3.51 2.59 4.54
N THR A 134 4.50 2.94 3.73
CA THR A 134 4.79 4.35 3.39
C THR A 134 4.27 4.64 1.99
N ILE A 135 3.41 5.64 1.84
CA ILE A 135 2.84 6.11 0.57
C ILE A 135 3.46 7.46 0.22
N ILE A 136 4.10 7.51 -0.94
CA ILE A 136 4.67 8.69 -1.59
C ILE A 136 3.69 9.07 -2.71
N VAL A 137 2.93 10.13 -2.50
CA VAL A 137 1.94 10.62 -3.47
C VAL A 137 2.61 11.60 -4.42
N ASP A 138 2.38 11.43 -5.72
CA ASP A 138 2.57 12.48 -6.71
C ASP A 138 1.19 13.13 -6.98
N PRO A 139 0.95 14.35 -6.48
CA PRO A 139 -0.34 15.05 -6.63
C PRO A 139 -0.52 15.67 -8.03
N THR A 140 0.53 15.64 -8.85
CA THR A 140 0.55 16.15 -10.23
C THR A 140 0.88 14.98 -11.16
N PRO A 141 0.02 13.94 -11.23
CA PRO A 141 0.23 12.86 -12.17
C PRO A 141 0.34 13.46 -13.57
N ALA A 142 1.36 13.02 -14.32
CA ALA A 142 1.40 13.31 -15.75
C ALA A 142 0.07 12.86 -16.37
N LEU A 143 -0.52 13.72 -17.19
CA LEU A 143 -1.58 13.28 -18.11
C LEU A 143 -0.96 12.18 -18.97
N GLU A 144 -1.51 10.96 -18.91
CA GLU A 144 -1.02 9.86 -19.75
C GLU A 144 -1.25 10.21 -21.23
N GLU A 145 -0.20 10.06 -22.05
CA GLU A 145 -0.28 10.02 -23.52
C GLU A 145 -0.92 8.71 -24.01
#